data_AF-A0A3M2D2A2-F1
#
_entry.id   AF-A0A3M2D2A2-F1
#
_cell.length_a   1.000
_cell.length_b   1.000
_cell.length_c   1.000
_cell.angle_alpha   90.00
_cell.angle_beta   90.00
_cell.angle_gamma   90.00
#
_symmetry.space_group_name_H-M   'P 1'
#
loop_
_entity.id
_entity.type
_entity.pdbx_description
1 polymer ?
#
loop_
_entity_poly.entity_id
_entity_poly.type
_entity_poly.pdbx_seq_one_letter_code
_entity_poly.pdbx_strand_id
1 'polypeptide(L)'
;MEGGKPMRYLYFAILSIILISHSQSLFAQKLQLTGKISNLKMTETPKTVEFSYDVELTFTNIGNVPILLLKSDFLLLCIDREIYGIPANEKDERKLWSFSTFPSIGVTPDWRNIKKTLDAKAPPSSIIKRVNVGESIVFYGKEWFYFNKEKDKYFKPENFTWNEIKDAKSLSLRLTYRIWSLDFETSSPREEKKFGKKLQKRWRKYGYLWLDDIVSEPVPLDLSSVVIKTDSQP
;
A
#
# COMPACT_ATOMS: atom_id res chain seq x y z
N MET A 1 43.93 -5.86 53.88
CA MET A 1 43.99 -4.73 52.92
C MET A 1 43.36 -5.22 51.62
N GLU A 2 42.05 -5.05 51.53
CA GLU A 2 41.24 -5.42 50.37
C GLU A 2 40.98 -4.16 49.55
N GLY A 3 41.28 -4.22 48.25
CA GLY A 3 41.12 -3.09 47.36
C GLY A 3 40.99 -3.53 45.92
N GLY A 4 39.80 -3.31 45.36
CA GLY A 4 39.62 -3.19 43.92
C GLY A 4 38.78 -4.30 43.27
N LYS A 5 37.55 -3.94 42.87
CA LYS A 5 36.94 -4.27 41.55
C LYS A 5 35.48 -3.72 41.39
N PRO A 6 35.24 -2.40 41.33
CA PRO A 6 33.93 -1.88 40.88
C PRO A 6 33.87 -1.56 39.36
N MET A 7 34.99 -1.53 38.63
CA MET A 7 35.01 -0.90 37.30
C MET A 7 34.49 -1.78 36.13
N ARG A 8 34.38 -3.11 36.29
CA ARG A 8 33.95 -4.01 35.19
C ARG A 8 32.43 -4.04 34.97
N TYR A 9 31.62 -3.83 36.01
CA TYR A 9 30.16 -3.87 35.89
C TYR A 9 29.58 -2.64 35.20
N LEU A 10 30.24 -1.48 35.33
CA LEU A 10 29.79 -0.23 34.70
C LEU A 10 29.93 -0.28 33.16
N TYR A 11 31.00 -0.91 32.65
CA TYR A 11 31.22 -1.04 31.20
C TYR A 11 30.18 -1.93 30.52
N PHE A 12 29.78 -3.04 31.16
CA PHE A 12 28.72 -3.91 30.64
C PHE A 12 27.35 -3.23 30.66
N ALA A 13 27.04 -2.44 31.69
CA ALA A 13 25.79 -1.68 31.75
C ALA A 13 25.70 -0.63 30.63
N ILE A 14 26.78 0.10 30.35
CA ILE A 14 26.82 1.11 29.26
C ILE A 14 26.69 0.45 27.87
N LEU A 15 27.38 -0.66 27.62
CA LEU A 15 27.24 -1.42 26.36
C LEU A 15 25.82 -1.97 26.16
N SER A 16 25.17 -2.42 27.24
CA SER A 16 23.78 -2.90 27.21
C SER A 16 22.80 -1.78 26.83
N ILE A 17 22.98 -0.58 27.38
CA ILE A 17 22.15 0.59 27.07
C ILE A 17 22.35 1.01 25.60
N ILE A 18 23.59 0.99 25.07
CA ILE A 18 23.86 1.32 23.65
C ILE A 18 23.22 0.28 22.70
N LEU A 19 23.26 -1.00 23.05
CA LEU A 19 22.63 -2.08 22.27
C LEU A 19 21.10 -2.03 22.33
N ILE A 20 20.50 -1.69 23.48
CA ILE A 20 19.05 -1.49 23.60
C ILE A 20 18.61 -0.21 22.86
N SER A 21 19.43 0.84 22.84
CA SER A 21 19.16 2.05 22.07
C SER A 21 19.21 1.81 20.56
N HIS A 22 20.08 0.90 20.10
CA HIS A 22 20.13 0.48 18.70
C HIS A 22 19.00 -0.49 18.31
N SER A 23 18.54 -1.36 19.22
CA SER A 23 17.41 -2.25 18.94
C SER A 23 16.05 -1.53 19.00
N GLN A 24 15.92 -0.48 19.82
CA GLN A 24 14.75 0.40 19.82
C GLN A 24 14.71 1.35 18.61
N SER A 25 15.82 1.54 17.89
CA SER A 25 15.85 2.28 16.62
C SER A 25 15.16 1.56 15.45
N LEU A 26 14.79 0.29 15.62
CA LEU A 26 13.94 -0.44 14.67
C LEU A 26 12.45 -0.17 14.88
N PHE A 27 12.07 0.70 15.82
CA PHE A 27 10.70 1.23 15.94
C PHE A 27 10.35 2.12 14.75
N ALA A 28 9.96 1.40 13.69
CA ALA A 28 8.76 1.54 12.90
C ALA A 28 8.56 2.93 12.27
N GLN A 29 9.29 3.20 11.18
CA GLN A 29 8.69 4.02 10.14
C GLN A 29 7.39 3.33 9.74
N LYS A 30 6.26 3.95 10.10
CA LYS A 30 4.95 3.35 9.93
C LYS A 30 4.04 4.36 9.25
N LEU A 31 3.68 4.05 8.01
CA LEU A 31 2.55 4.65 7.33
C LEU A 31 1.33 3.79 7.60
N GLN A 32 0.25 4.44 8.00
CA GLN A 32 -1.07 3.82 8.01
C GLN A 32 -1.81 4.30 6.78
N LEU A 33 -2.46 3.37 6.09
CA LEU A 33 -3.36 3.67 4.98
C LEU A 33 -4.74 3.17 5.35
N THR A 34 -5.67 4.08 5.59
CA THR A 34 -7.09 3.77 5.83
C THR A 34 -7.91 4.19 4.63
N GLY A 35 -9.06 3.56 4.42
CA GLY A 35 -9.92 3.88 3.30
C GLY A 35 -11.40 3.92 3.65
N LYS A 36 -12.16 4.60 2.81
CA LYS A 36 -13.62 4.58 2.78
C LYS A 36 -14.07 4.39 1.34
N ILE A 37 -15.12 3.59 1.17
CA ILE A 37 -15.75 3.34 -0.12
C ILE A 37 -17.10 4.05 -0.12
N SER A 38 -17.44 4.66 -1.25
CA SER A 38 -18.71 5.31 -1.49
C SER A 38 -19.17 5.10 -2.93
N ASN A 39 -20.45 5.38 -3.21
CA ASN A 39 -21.02 5.28 -4.55
C ASN A 39 -20.81 3.91 -5.23
N LEU A 40 -20.87 2.83 -4.44
CA LEU A 40 -20.74 1.46 -4.92
C LEU A 40 -21.90 1.12 -5.87
N LYS A 41 -21.57 0.79 -7.10
CA LYS A 41 -22.50 0.42 -8.17
C LYS A 41 -22.15 -0.95 -8.69
N MET A 42 -23.17 -1.73 -9.02
CA MET A 42 -23.00 -3.04 -9.63
C MET A 42 -23.62 -3.05 -11.02
N THR A 43 -22.85 -3.58 -11.96
CA THR A 43 -23.29 -3.87 -13.32
C THR A 43 -23.11 -5.37 -13.54
N GLU A 44 -24.18 -6.02 -13.99
CA GLU A 44 -24.20 -7.47 -14.18
C GLU A 44 -24.31 -7.82 -15.66
N THR A 45 -23.38 -8.64 -16.15
CA THR A 45 -23.42 -9.23 -17.50
C THR A 45 -23.70 -10.74 -17.40
N PRO A 46 -23.93 -11.45 -18.52
CA PRO A 46 -24.05 -12.90 -18.48
C PRO A 46 -22.80 -13.63 -17.92
N LYS A 47 -21.62 -13.01 -18.00
CA LYS A 47 -20.34 -13.66 -17.61
C LYS A 47 -19.76 -13.13 -16.30
N THR A 48 -20.02 -11.86 -15.98
CA THR A 48 -19.33 -11.15 -14.90
C THR A 48 -20.30 -10.32 -14.07
N VAL A 49 -19.89 -10.03 -12.85
CA VAL A 49 -20.48 -8.98 -12.01
C VAL A 49 -19.37 -7.98 -11.72
N GLU A 50 -19.51 -6.76 -12.23
CA GLU A 50 -18.56 -5.67 -12.05
C GLU A 50 -19.07 -4.69 -10.99
N PHE A 51 -18.16 -4.25 -10.14
CA PHE A 51 -18.39 -3.26 -9.11
C PHE A 51 -17.52 -2.04 -9.40
N SER A 52 -18.13 -0.86 -9.47
CA SER A 52 -17.43 0.42 -9.54
C SER A 52 -17.74 1.25 -8.30
N TYR A 53 -16.74 1.98 -7.80
CA TYR A 53 -16.87 2.75 -6.57
C TYR A 53 -15.93 3.94 -6.54
N ASP A 54 -16.30 4.94 -5.74
CA ASP A 54 -15.42 6.03 -5.37
C ASP A 54 -14.69 5.64 -4.06
N VAL A 55 -13.38 5.86 -4.02
CA VAL A 55 -12.55 5.57 -2.86
C VAL A 55 -11.92 6.85 -2.32
N GLU A 56 -12.02 7.04 -1.01
CA GLU A 56 -11.26 8.04 -0.25
C GLU A 56 -10.20 7.31 0.57
N LEU A 57 -8.93 7.67 0.39
CA LEU A 57 -7.80 7.07 1.08
C LEU A 57 -7.07 8.11 1.90
N THR A 58 -6.77 7.76 3.15
CA THR A 58 -6.01 8.60 4.05
C THR A 58 -4.70 7.92 4.40
N PHE A 59 -3.59 8.54 4.01
CA PHE A 59 -2.25 8.16 4.47
C PHE A 59 -1.91 8.99 5.70
N THR A 60 -1.62 8.33 6.81
CA THR A 60 -1.20 8.98 8.06
C THR A 60 0.19 8.54 8.44
N ASN A 61 1.08 9.51 8.68
CA ASN A 61 2.39 9.22 9.26
C ASN A 61 2.27 9.03 10.78
N ILE A 62 2.13 7.77 11.19
CA ILE A 62 2.08 7.36 12.60
C ILE A 62 3.47 6.94 13.13
N GLY A 63 4.53 7.21 12.36
CA GLY A 63 5.91 6.99 12.77
C GLY A 63 6.46 8.12 13.63
N ASN A 64 7.78 8.12 13.83
CA ASN A 64 8.50 9.09 14.65
C ASN A 64 9.39 10.07 13.84
N VAL A 65 9.38 9.97 12.51
CA VAL A 65 10.14 10.84 11.61
C VAL A 65 9.26 11.30 10.44
N PRO A 66 9.54 12.48 9.86
CA PRO A 66 8.87 12.89 8.63
C PRO A 66 9.11 11.88 7.51
N ILE A 67 8.08 11.62 6.71
CA ILE A 67 8.14 10.72 5.57
C ILE A 67 8.19 11.54 4.28
N LEU A 68 9.03 11.11 3.34
CA LEU A 68 9.11 11.68 2.01
C LEU A 68 8.43 10.71 1.06
N LEU A 69 7.37 11.18 0.40
CA LEU A 69 6.63 10.46 -0.62
C LEU A 69 6.87 11.11 -1.97
N LEU A 70 6.92 10.31 -3.02
CA LEU A 70 6.82 10.83 -4.37
C LEU A 70 5.37 11.29 -4.60
N LYS A 71 5.16 12.50 -5.13
CA LYS A 71 3.83 13.09 -5.25
C LYS A 71 2.88 12.21 -6.10
N SER A 72 1.65 12.10 -5.62
CA SER A 72 0.58 11.22 -6.12
C SER A 72 0.16 11.49 -7.56
N ASP A 73 0.25 12.74 -8.02
CA ASP A 73 -0.14 13.16 -9.37
C ASP A 73 0.62 12.38 -10.45
N PHE A 74 1.69 11.69 -10.06
CA PHE A 74 2.48 10.83 -10.92
C PHE A 74 2.24 9.33 -10.69
N LEU A 75 1.72 8.87 -9.54
CA LEU A 75 2.07 7.53 -9.05
C LEU A 75 1.16 6.79 -8.06
N LEU A 76 0.02 7.32 -7.60
CA LEU A 76 -0.89 6.44 -6.82
C LEU A 76 -1.63 5.49 -7.76
N LEU A 77 -0.91 4.49 -8.23
CA LEU A 77 -1.46 3.36 -8.93
C LEU A 77 -1.82 2.33 -7.87
N CYS A 78 -3.13 2.09 -7.72
CA CYS A 78 -3.59 0.86 -7.11
C CYS A 78 -3.07 -0.29 -7.98
N ILE A 79 -2.07 -1.02 -7.47
CA ILE A 79 -1.43 -2.11 -8.20
C ILE A 79 -2.10 -3.43 -7.90
N ASP A 80 -2.63 -3.61 -6.68
CA ASP A 80 -3.37 -4.81 -6.30
C ASP A 80 -4.65 -4.44 -5.57
N ARG A 81 -5.70 -5.18 -5.89
CA ARG A 81 -7.00 -5.16 -5.24
C ARG A 81 -7.26 -6.57 -4.75
N GLU A 82 -7.39 -6.72 -3.44
CA GLU A 82 -7.71 -8.02 -2.83
C GLU A 82 -9.02 -7.91 -2.05
N ILE A 83 -9.90 -8.89 -2.27
CA ILE A 83 -11.15 -9.02 -1.52
C ILE A 83 -10.95 -10.13 -0.50
N TYR A 84 -11.18 -9.80 0.75
CA TYR A 84 -11.22 -10.73 1.87
C TYR A 84 -12.66 -10.86 2.35
N GLY A 85 -12.99 -11.99 2.95
CA GLY A 85 -14.30 -12.17 3.53
C GLY A 85 -14.46 -13.51 4.22
N ILE A 86 -15.62 -13.68 4.84
CA ILE A 86 -16.03 -14.93 5.46
C ILE A 86 -17.16 -15.53 4.59
N PRO A 87 -16.88 -16.58 3.80
CA PRO A 87 -17.92 -17.29 3.05
C PRO A 87 -19.06 -17.76 3.95
N ALA A 88 -20.27 -17.91 3.40
CA ALA A 88 -21.47 -18.29 4.15
C ALA A 88 -21.26 -19.51 5.08
N ASN A 89 -20.51 -20.50 4.59
CA ASN A 89 -20.29 -21.79 5.26
C ASN A 89 -19.00 -21.86 6.09
N GLU A 90 -18.30 -20.73 6.26
CA GLU A 90 -17.00 -20.68 6.95
C GLU A 90 -17.04 -19.78 8.18
N LYS A 91 -15.99 -19.91 9.01
CA LYS A 91 -15.80 -19.15 10.26
C LYS A 91 -14.67 -18.13 10.17
N ASP A 92 -13.67 -18.37 9.33
CA ASP A 92 -12.46 -17.58 9.26
C ASP A 92 -12.43 -16.69 8.02
N GLU A 93 -11.86 -15.49 8.16
CA GLU A 93 -11.62 -14.59 7.03
C GLU A 93 -10.52 -15.18 6.13
N ARG A 94 -10.75 -15.19 4.82
CA ARG A 94 -9.71 -15.52 3.84
C ARG A 94 -9.80 -14.63 2.62
N LYS A 95 -8.76 -14.68 1.80
CA LYS A 95 -8.76 -14.03 0.48
C LYS A 95 -9.72 -14.77 -0.45
N LEU A 96 -10.67 -14.04 -1.01
CA LEU A 96 -11.68 -14.53 -1.94
C LEU A 96 -11.36 -14.15 -3.38
N TRP A 97 -10.64 -13.06 -3.59
CA TRP A 97 -10.31 -12.61 -4.93
C TRP A 97 -9.10 -11.70 -4.91
N SER A 98 -8.29 -11.75 -5.96
CA SER A 98 -7.25 -10.78 -6.21
C SER A 98 -7.14 -10.41 -7.67
N PHE A 99 -6.83 -9.13 -7.91
CA PHE A 99 -6.50 -8.61 -9.22
C PHE A 99 -5.34 -7.63 -9.12
N SER A 100 -4.40 -7.80 -10.03
CA SER A 100 -3.18 -7.01 -10.09
C SER A 100 -3.13 -6.28 -11.42
N THR A 101 -3.00 -4.96 -11.36
CA THR A 101 -2.72 -4.11 -12.52
C THR A 101 -1.27 -3.67 -12.46
N PHE A 102 -0.50 -4.08 -13.46
CA PHE A 102 0.81 -3.48 -13.69
C PHE A 102 0.63 -2.29 -14.62
N PRO A 103 1.15 -1.09 -14.28
CA PRO A 103 1.18 -0.02 -15.25
C PRO A 103 1.88 -0.50 -16.52
N SER A 104 1.27 -0.19 -17.67
CA SER A 104 1.98 -0.32 -18.93
C SER A 104 3.17 0.63 -18.90
N ILE A 105 4.38 0.09 -19.08
CA ILE A 105 5.67 0.81 -19.09
C ILE A 105 5.68 1.94 -20.16
N GLY A 106 4.70 1.96 -21.07
CA GLY A 106 4.68 2.82 -22.26
C GLY A 106 3.86 4.12 -22.20
N VAL A 107 3.09 4.42 -21.14
CA VAL A 107 2.10 5.54 -21.17
C VAL A 107 2.50 6.73 -20.26
N THR A 108 3.73 6.75 -19.77
CA THR A 108 4.13 7.56 -18.61
C THR A 108 5.08 8.73 -18.90
N PRO A 109 5.20 9.70 -17.97
CA PRO A 109 6.07 10.88 -18.04
C PRO A 109 7.54 10.58 -18.41
N ASP A 110 8.31 11.60 -18.80
CA ASP A 110 9.76 11.45 -19.04
C ASP A 110 10.51 11.06 -17.76
N TRP A 111 10.54 9.75 -17.47
CA TRP A 111 11.14 9.16 -16.28
C TRP A 111 12.62 9.49 -16.14
N ARG A 112 13.31 9.76 -17.25
CA ARG A 112 14.70 10.23 -17.22
C ARG A 112 14.79 11.60 -16.55
N ASN A 113 13.87 12.52 -16.85
CA ASN A 113 13.81 13.83 -16.21
C ASN A 113 13.42 13.72 -14.73
N ILE A 114 12.47 12.85 -14.38
CA ILE A 114 12.10 12.63 -12.98
C ILE A 114 13.29 12.06 -12.20
N LYS A 115 13.96 11.03 -12.73
CA LYS A 115 15.15 10.43 -12.12
C LYS A 115 16.29 11.44 -11.94
N LYS A 116 16.54 12.28 -12.95
CA LYS A 116 17.52 13.37 -12.87
C LYS A 116 17.16 14.39 -11.79
N THR A 117 15.88 14.75 -11.68
CA THR A 117 15.37 15.67 -10.64
C THR A 117 15.53 15.07 -9.25
N LEU A 118 15.24 13.78 -9.09
CA LEU A 118 15.41 13.03 -7.84
C LEU A 118 16.89 12.88 -7.42
N ASP A 119 17.86 13.04 -8.33
CA ASP A 119 19.29 12.98 -7.96
C ASP A 119 19.82 14.27 -7.31
N ALA A 120 18.95 15.24 -7.01
CA ALA A 120 19.30 16.47 -6.31
C ALA A 120 19.85 16.24 -4.88
N LYS A 121 20.65 17.20 -4.40
CA LYS A 121 21.24 17.17 -3.03
C LYS A 121 20.18 17.16 -1.92
N ALA A 122 19.06 17.85 -2.14
CA ALA A 122 17.91 17.91 -1.25
C ALA A 122 16.67 17.34 -1.94
N PRO A 123 15.66 16.84 -1.21
CA PRO A 123 14.40 16.39 -1.79
C PRO A 123 13.73 17.54 -2.56
N PRO A 124 13.52 17.41 -3.88
CA PRO A 124 12.90 18.45 -4.69
C PRO A 124 11.41 18.56 -4.34
N SER A 125 10.98 19.69 -3.77
CA SER A 125 9.59 19.93 -3.34
C SER A 125 8.58 19.93 -4.49
N SER A 126 9.03 20.06 -5.74
CA SER A 126 8.20 19.94 -6.93
C SER A 126 7.60 18.55 -7.09
N ILE A 127 8.37 17.49 -6.79
CA ILE A 127 7.97 16.09 -7.00
C ILE A 127 7.95 15.25 -5.70
N ILE A 128 8.53 15.73 -4.60
CA ILE A 128 8.47 15.08 -3.30
C ILE A 128 7.47 15.82 -2.39
N LYS A 129 6.54 15.08 -1.79
CA LYS A 129 5.70 15.53 -0.69
C LYS A 129 6.33 15.04 0.62
N ARG A 130 6.54 15.97 1.55
CA ARG A 130 6.89 15.66 2.93
C ARG A 130 5.62 15.54 3.75
N VAL A 131 5.54 14.49 4.56
CA VAL A 131 4.46 14.19 5.50
C VAL A 131 5.06 14.21 6.90
N ASN A 132 4.74 15.22 7.68
CA ASN A 132 5.25 15.34 9.04
C ASN A 132 4.64 14.28 9.96
N VAL A 133 5.22 14.11 11.15
CA VAL A 133 4.69 13.17 12.15
C VAL A 133 3.27 13.61 12.54
N GLY A 134 2.32 12.68 12.50
CA GLY A 134 0.90 12.95 12.74
C GLY A 134 0.17 13.65 11.60
N GLU A 135 0.85 14.02 10.50
CA GLU A 135 0.19 14.60 9.32
C GLU A 135 -0.48 13.49 8.51
N SER A 136 -1.64 13.82 7.95
CA SER A 136 -2.40 12.97 7.04
C SER A 136 -2.53 13.62 5.66
N ILE A 137 -2.58 12.79 4.62
CA ILE A 137 -2.90 13.21 3.25
C ILE A 137 -4.07 12.37 2.75
N VAL A 138 -5.06 13.04 2.18
CA VAL A 138 -6.26 12.42 1.62
C VAL A 138 -6.17 12.39 0.10
N PHE A 139 -6.53 11.25 -0.49
CA PHE A 139 -6.62 11.05 -1.92
C PHE A 139 -7.99 10.51 -2.28
N TYR A 140 -8.47 10.89 -3.46
CA TYR A 140 -9.74 10.42 -4.00
C TYR A 140 -9.47 9.71 -5.32
N GLY A 141 -10.17 8.60 -5.53
CA GLY A 141 -10.05 7.79 -6.74
C GLY A 141 -11.37 7.17 -7.15
N LYS A 142 -11.41 6.69 -8.39
CA LYS A 142 -12.47 5.81 -8.88
C LYS A 142 -11.84 4.48 -9.23
N GLU A 143 -12.41 3.44 -8.68
CA GLU A 143 -11.86 2.10 -8.79
C GLU A 143 -12.96 1.11 -9.16
N TRP A 144 -12.54 -0.07 -9.59
CA TRP A 144 -13.46 -1.14 -9.93
C TRP A 144 -12.83 -2.51 -9.62
N PHE A 145 -13.68 -3.51 -9.44
CA PHE A 145 -13.32 -4.92 -9.43
C PHE A 145 -14.46 -5.73 -10.04
N TYR A 146 -14.19 -6.99 -10.38
CA TYR A 146 -15.22 -7.85 -10.96
C TYR A 146 -15.04 -9.30 -10.53
N PHE A 147 -16.16 -10.02 -10.49
CA PHE A 147 -16.19 -11.45 -10.30
C PHE A 147 -16.68 -12.13 -11.57
N ASN A 148 -16.00 -13.21 -11.96
CA ASN A 148 -16.56 -14.11 -12.96
C ASN A 148 -17.67 -14.96 -12.32
N LYS A 149 -18.75 -15.21 -13.06
CA LYS A 149 -19.84 -16.09 -12.60
C LYS A 149 -19.48 -17.57 -12.69
N GLU A 150 -18.55 -17.90 -13.57
CA GLU A 150 -18.04 -19.25 -13.82
C GLU A 150 -16.50 -19.24 -13.84
N LYS A 151 -15.88 -20.39 -13.59
CA LYS A 151 -14.43 -20.55 -13.73
C LYS A 151 -14.09 -20.74 -15.21
N ASP A 152 -13.16 -19.94 -15.73
CA ASP A 152 -12.65 -20.07 -17.09
C ASP A 152 -11.15 -20.40 -17.10
N LYS A 153 -10.55 -20.54 -18.29
CA LYS A 153 -9.12 -20.90 -18.44
C LYS A 153 -8.14 -19.81 -17.98
N TYR A 154 -8.59 -18.57 -17.82
CA TYR A 154 -7.80 -17.44 -17.34
C TYR A 154 -8.06 -17.14 -15.85
N PHE A 155 -8.99 -17.88 -15.25
CA PHE A 155 -9.36 -17.77 -13.85
C PHE A 155 -8.21 -18.27 -12.98
N LYS A 156 -7.72 -17.40 -12.10
CA LYS A 156 -6.75 -17.79 -11.07
C LYS A 156 -7.40 -18.80 -10.13
N PRO A 157 -6.84 -20.01 -9.94
CA PRO A 157 -7.47 -21.07 -9.13
C PRO A 157 -7.83 -20.65 -7.70
N GLU A 158 -7.09 -19.70 -7.13
CA GLU A 158 -7.31 -19.15 -5.79
C GLU A 158 -8.47 -18.14 -5.69
N ASN A 159 -8.99 -17.66 -6.83
CA ASN A 159 -10.12 -16.74 -6.82
C ASN A 159 -11.44 -17.50 -6.67
N PHE A 160 -12.44 -16.83 -6.11
CA PHE A 160 -13.80 -17.33 -6.03
C PHE A 160 -14.67 -16.65 -7.10
N THR A 161 -15.67 -17.38 -7.60
CA THR A 161 -16.69 -16.87 -8.51
C THR A 161 -17.74 -16.07 -7.75
N TRP A 162 -18.52 -15.26 -8.48
CA TRP A 162 -19.63 -14.51 -7.90
C TRP A 162 -20.62 -15.41 -7.17
N ASN A 163 -20.95 -16.56 -7.77
CA ASN A 163 -21.90 -17.51 -7.18
C ASN A 163 -21.41 -18.10 -5.86
N GLU A 164 -20.09 -18.21 -5.66
CA GLU A 164 -19.49 -18.69 -4.41
C GLU A 164 -19.43 -17.61 -3.32
N ILE A 165 -19.45 -16.33 -3.67
CA ILE A 165 -19.21 -15.22 -2.71
C ILE A 165 -20.39 -14.27 -2.48
N LYS A 166 -21.43 -14.32 -3.32
CA LYS A 166 -22.59 -13.40 -3.21
C LYS A 166 -23.30 -13.46 -1.85
N ASP A 167 -23.20 -14.61 -1.17
CA ASP A 167 -23.79 -14.87 0.14
C ASP A 167 -22.76 -14.76 1.29
N ALA A 168 -21.59 -14.16 1.05
CA ALA A 168 -20.57 -13.96 2.07
C ALA A 168 -21.10 -13.08 3.23
N LYS A 169 -20.77 -13.45 4.47
CA LYS A 169 -21.23 -12.75 5.68
C LYS A 169 -20.59 -11.38 5.84
N SER A 170 -19.36 -11.26 5.36
CA SER A 170 -18.58 -10.04 5.37
C SER A 170 -17.65 -10.02 4.17
N LEU A 171 -17.45 -8.82 3.63
CA LEU A 171 -16.46 -8.54 2.61
C LEU A 171 -15.66 -7.32 3.02
N SER A 172 -14.36 -7.38 2.79
CA SER A 172 -13.46 -6.26 2.98
C SER A 172 -12.50 -6.17 1.80
N LEU A 173 -12.23 -4.94 1.38
CA LEU A 173 -11.28 -4.63 0.33
C LEU A 173 -9.95 -4.24 0.96
N ARG A 174 -8.87 -4.81 0.46
CA ARG A 174 -7.50 -4.34 0.72
C ARG A 174 -6.91 -3.84 -0.58
N LEU A 175 -6.36 -2.64 -0.53
CA LEU A 175 -5.75 -1.97 -1.68
C LEU A 175 -4.26 -1.84 -1.45
N THR A 176 -3.47 -2.28 -2.43
CA THR A 176 -2.02 -2.10 -2.43
C THR A 176 -1.65 -0.96 -3.37
N TYR A 177 -0.98 0.05 -2.84
CA TYR A 177 -0.48 1.20 -3.59
C TYR A 177 1.04 1.14 -3.71
N ARG A 178 1.51 1.27 -4.95
CA ARG A 178 2.94 1.38 -5.23
C ARG A 178 3.38 2.84 -5.21
N ILE A 179 4.20 3.20 -4.23
CA ILE A 179 4.74 4.57 -4.13
C ILE A 179 5.99 4.75 -5.01
N TRP A 180 6.77 3.68 -5.23
CA TRP A 180 8.01 3.73 -6.00
C TRP A 180 7.87 2.98 -7.33
N SER A 181 7.91 3.71 -8.44
CA SER A 181 7.75 3.09 -9.77
C SER A 181 8.87 2.11 -10.09
N LEU A 182 8.51 1.03 -10.79
CA LEU A 182 9.45 0.11 -11.42
C LEU A 182 10.30 0.81 -12.49
N ASP A 183 9.83 1.92 -13.06
CA ASP A 183 10.58 2.66 -14.09
C ASP A 183 11.88 3.28 -13.54
N PHE A 184 11.97 3.50 -12.23
CA PHE A 184 13.21 3.98 -11.63
C PHE A 184 14.27 2.87 -11.54
N GLU A 185 13.82 1.63 -11.30
CA GLU A 185 14.61 0.46 -10.92
C GLU A 185 13.84 -0.83 -11.30
N THR A 186 14.00 -1.26 -12.55
CA THR A 186 13.14 -2.28 -13.20
C THR A 186 13.31 -3.72 -12.69
N SER A 187 14.34 -4.01 -11.91
CA SER A 187 14.89 -5.37 -11.81
C SER A 187 14.93 -6.00 -10.42
N SER A 188 14.23 -5.48 -9.42
CA SER A 188 14.73 -5.68 -8.05
C SER A 188 13.64 -5.75 -6.96
N PRO A 189 13.63 -6.82 -6.14
CA PRO A 189 12.96 -6.84 -4.83
C PRO A 189 13.30 -5.58 -4.02
N ARG A 190 12.49 -5.25 -3.01
CA ARG A 190 12.67 -4.10 -2.10
C ARG A 190 14.13 -3.88 -1.66
N GLU A 191 14.86 -4.97 -1.44
CA GLU A 191 16.25 -4.98 -0.97
C GLU A 191 17.27 -4.48 -2.00
N GLU A 192 16.89 -4.43 -3.27
CA GLU A 192 17.80 -4.14 -4.36
C GLU A 192 17.52 -2.77 -5.02
N LYS A 193 16.62 -1.94 -4.45
CA LYS A 193 16.34 -0.54 -4.84
C LYS A 193 17.54 0.40 -4.57
N LYS A 194 18.67 0.19 -5.26
CA LYS A 194 19.95 0.91 -5.09
C LYS A 194 19.81 2.42 -5.21
N PHE A 195 19.11 2.91 -6.24
CA PHE A 195 18.84 4.33 -6.45
C PHE A 195 17.98 4.88 -5.31
N GLY A 196 16.83 4.27 -5.00
CA GLY A 196 15.99 4.69 -3.87
C GLY A 196 16.74 4.72 -2.53
N LYS A 197 17.54 3.69 -2.24
CA LYS A 197 18.36 3.61 -1.02
C LYS A 197 19.46 4.68 -0.97
N LYS A 198 20.08 5.01 -2.13
CA LYS A 198 21.01 6.15 -2.24
C LYS A 198 20.29 7.46 -1.89
N LEU A 199 19.06 7.67 -2.38
CA LEU A 199 18.24 8.83 -2.02
C LEU A 199 17.91 8.86 -0.53
N GLN A 200 17.43 7.75 0.04
CA GLN A 200 17.14 7.61 1.48
C GLN A 200 18.34 8.04 2.33
N LYS A 201 19.55 7.51 2.03
CA LYS A 201 20.78 7.87 2.76
C LYS A 201 21.10 9.36 2.63
N ARG A 202 21.01 9.92 1.42
CA ARG A 202 21.32 11.34 1.15
C ARG A 202 20.31 12.28 1.81
N TRP A 203 19.04 11.91 1.83
CA TRP A 203 17.94 12.75 2.30
C TRP A 203 17.52 12.51 3.74
N ARG A 204 18.20 11.60 4.46
CA ARG A 204 17.89 11.24 5.87
C ARG A 204 17.67 12.41 6.82
N LYS A 205 18.33 13.56 6.59
CA LYS A 205 18.19 14.76 7.43
C LYS A 205 16.86 15.51 7.22
N TYR A 206 16.15 15.23 6.12
CA TYR A 206 14.87 15.84 5.78
C TYR A 206 13.69 14.91 6.12
N GLY A 207 13.93 13.60 6.17
CA GLY A 207 12.93 12.58 6.47
C GLY A 207 13.34 11.21 5.91
N TYR A 208 12.46 10.24 6.07
CA TYR A 208 12.59 8.90 5.51
C TYR A 208 11.88 8.82 4.16
N LEU A 209 12.61 8.60 3.07
CA LEU A 209 12.00 8.34 1.76
C LEU A 209 11.33 6.97 1.76
N TRP A 210 10.01 6.93 1.57
CA TRP A 210 9.28 5.68 1.49
C TRP A 210 9.46 5.05 0.12
N LEU A 211 9.92 3.80 0.08
CA LEU A 211 10.16 3.08 -1.17
C LEU A 211 9.17 1.94 -1.39
N ASP A 212 8.33 1.64 -0.41
CA ASP A 212 7.64 0.36 -0.33
C ASP A 212 6.18 0.49 -0.72
N ASP A 213 5.62 -0.64 -1.12
CA ASP A 213 4.19 -0.72 -1.35
C ASP A 213 3.47 -0.54 -0.01
N ILE A 214 2.35 0.17 -0.05
CA ILE A 214 1.52 0.44 1.13
C ILE A 214 0.21 -0.32 0.94
N VAL A 215 -0.09 -1.19 1.89
CA VAL A 215 -1.35 -1.94 1.92
C VAL A 215 -2.32 -1.22 2.84
N SER A 216 -3.55 -1.01 2.39
CA SER A 216 -4.59 -0.43 3.20
C SER A 216 -5.00 -1.37 4.33
N GLU A 217 -5.48 -0.80 5.42
CA GLU A 217 -6.33 -1.52 6.34
C GLU A 217 -7.57 -2.06 5.59
N PRO A 218 -8.20 -3.14 6.09
CA PRO A 218 -9.43 -3.67 5.49
C PRO A 218 -10.51 -2.59 5.42
N VAL A 219 -11.00 -2.31 4.21
CA VAL A 219 -12.10 -1.36 3.98
C VAL A 219 -13.38 -2.17 3.81
N PRO A 220 -14.37 -2.05 4.71
CA PRO A 220 -15.61 -2.82 4.59
C PRO A 220 -16.32 -2.59 3.26
N LEU A 221 -16.78 -3.68 2.64
CA LEU A 221 -17.61 -3.68 1.44
C LEU A 221 -19.01 -4.10 1.82
N ASP A 222 -19.94 -3.13 1.84
CA ASP A 222 -21.35 -3.40 2.07
C ASP A 222 -22.11 -3.58 0.76
N LEU A 223 -22.33 -4.84 0.39
CA LEU A 223 -23.09 -5.17 -0.82
C LEU A 223 -24.60 -4.91 -0.70
N SER A 224 -25.14 -4.70 0.51
CA SER A 224 -26.56 -4.41 0.69
C SER A 224 -26.95 -3.02 0.21
N SER A 225 -25.98 -2.12 0.13
CA SER A 225 -26.13 -0.72 -0.32
C SER A 225 -26.04 -0.54 -1.83
N VAL A 226 -25.83 -1.62 -2.59
CA VAL A 226 -25.49 -1.59 -4.01
C VAL A 226 -26.67 -1.15 -4.87
N VAL A 227 -26.44 -0.13 -5.70
CA VAL A 227 -27.40 0.26 -6.74
C VAL A 227 -27.18 -0.62 -7.97
N ILE A 228 -28.19 -1.43 -8.30
CA ILE A 228 -28.17 -2.32 -9.47
C ILE A 228 -28.48 -1.52 -10.72
N LYS A 229 -27.54 -1.48 -11.67
CA LYS A 229 -27.81 -1.02 -13.03
C LYS A 229 -27.95 -2.24 -13.93
N THR A 230 -29.18 -2.56 -14.30
CA THR A 230 -29.43 -3.43 -15.44
C THR A 230 -29.14 -2.63 -16.71
N ASP A 231 -28.17 -3.06 -17.50
CA ASP A 231 -28.03 -2.58 -18.88
C ASP A 231 -29.32 -2.97 -19.61
N SER A 232 -30.24 -2.01 -19.75
CA SER A 232 -31.32 -2.11 -20.72
C SER A 232 -30.64 -2.25 -22.08
N GLN A 233 -30.76 -3.45 -22.68
CA GLN A 233 -30.26 -3.72 -24.02
C GLN A 233 -30.75 -2.63 -24.98
N PRO A 234 -29.89 -2.10 -25.86
CA PRO A 234 -30.34 -1.29 -26.99
C PRO A 234 -31.21 -2.11 -27.95
#